data_AF-A0A961JR61-F1
#
_entry.id   AF-A0A961JR61-F1
#
_cell.length_a   1.000
_cell.length_b   1.000
_cell.length_c   1.000
_cell.angle_alpha   90.00
_cell.angle_beta   90.00
_cell.angle_gamma   90.00
#
_symmetry.space_group_name_H-M   'P 1'
#
loop_
_entity.id
_entity.type
_entity.pdbx_description
1 polymer ?
#
loop_
_entity_poly.entity_id
_entity_poly.type
_entity_poly.pdbx_seq_one_letter_code
_entity_poly.pdbx_strand_id
1 'polypeptide(L)'
;MNRRAFLARATALGAMSLAGPASADALVVNSPGDGYLNLRTGPGTGFDIVFAMPHGSQVYTLEWSGPWVRVRHETGRTGWCAADFLARIGPERLTVHSALDGFLNLRTGPGTGYAIILQMHNDDRVEVLGGSGNWRQVRHESGAVGWAHRRYLID
;
A
#
# COMPACT_ATOMS: atom_id res chain seq x y z
N MET A 1 40.42 11.32 -59.03
CA MET A 1 38.95 11.15 -59.02
C MET A 1 38.61 10.14 -57.92
N ASN A 2 37.90 10.59 -56.89
CA ASN A 2 37.86 9.97 -55.56
C ASN A 2 36.86 8.82 -55.46
N ARG A 3 37.26 7.67 -54.92
CA ARG A 3 36.33 6.64 -54.40
C ARG A 3 36.57 6.49 -52.90
N ARG A 4 35.83 7.29 -52.12
CA ARG A 4 35.83 7.23 -50.65
C ARG A 4 34.99 6.03 -50.23
N ALA A 5 35.61 5.12 -49.48
CA ALA A 5 34.94 4.07 -48.74
C ALA A 5 34.08 4.71 -47.63
N PHE A 6 32.79 4.37 -47.58
CA PHE A 6 31.92 4.70 -46.44
C PHE A 6 31.97 3.55 -45.44
N LEU A 7 32.64 3.79 -44.31
CA LEU A 7 32.51 2.98 -43.10
C LEU A 7 31.18 3.36 -42.43
N ALA A 8 30.20 2.46 -42.48
CA ALA A 8 28.99 2.59 -41.67
C ALA A 8 29.35 2.31 -40.20
N ARG A 9 29.38 3.37 -39.38
CA ARG A 9 29.46 3.24 -37.92
C ARG A 9 28.09 2.76 -37.42
N ALA A 10 28.00 1.51 -36.99
CA ALA A 10 26.85 1.03 -36.25
C ALA A 10 26.88 1.66 -34.85
N THR A 11 26.01 2.64 -34.60
CA THR A 11 25.71 3.12 -33.25
C THR A 11 24.87 2.05 -32.54
N ALA A 12 25.45 1.40 -31.55
CA ALA A 12 24.69 0.58 -30.61
C ALA A 12 23.74 1.49 -29.81
N LEU A 13 22.43 1.36 -30.03
CA LEU A 13 21.43 1.86 -29.09
C LEU A 13 21.48 0.96 -27.85
N GLY A 14 22.11 1.45 -26.79
CA GLY A 14 21.99 0.85 -25.47
C GLY A 14 20.53 0.92 -25.04
N ALA A 15 19.87 -0.24 -24.93
CA ALA A 15 18.57 -0.34 -24.29
C ALA A 15 18.76 0.00 -22.80
N MET A 16 18.42 1.24 -22.43
CA MET A 16 18.32 1.63 -21.04
C MET A 16 17.02 1.03 -20.50
N SER A 17 17.11 -0.19 -19.94
CA SER A 17 16.00 -0.77 -19.20
C SER A 17 15.66 0.15 -18.03
N LEU A 18 14.52 0.85 -18.14
CA LEU A 18 13.86 1.44 -16.99
C LEU A 18 13.33 0.28 -16.15
N ALA A 19 14.16 -0.23 -15.25
CA ALA A 19 13.65 -0.97 -14.10
C ALA A 19 12.75 -0.01 -13.33
N GLY A 20 11.42 -0.14 -13.51
CA GLY A 20 10.47 0.48 -12.61
C GLY A 20 10.82 0.04 -11.18
N PRO A 21 10.53 0.87 -10.15
CA PRO A 21 10.80 0.46 -8.79
C PRO A 21 10.17 -0.91 -8.55
N ALA A 22 11.01 -1.89 -8.20
CA ALA A 22 10.54 -3.16 -7.68
C ALA A 22 9.48 -2.84 -6.63
N SER A 23 8.29 -3.44 -6.77
CA SER A 23 7.11 -3.16 -5.97
C SER A 23 7.46 -3.21 -4.48
N ALA A 24 7.77 -2.05 -3.89
CA ALA A 24 8.01 -1.91 -2.48
C ALA A 24 6.65 -1.90 -1.79
N ASP A 25 6.43 -2.84 -0.87
CA ASP A 25 5.22 -2.83 -0.06
C ASP A 25 5.22 -1.55 0.79
N ALA A 26 4.13 -0.80 0.73
CA ALA A 26 3.88 0.34 1.59
C ALA A 26 3.42 -0.15 2.97
N LEU A 27 4.18 0.18 4.00
CA LEU A 27 3.91 -0.18 5.39
C LEU A 27 3.79 1.11 6.23
N VAL A 28 3.13 1.02 7.38
CA VAL A 28 3.11 2.05 8.42
C VAL A 28 3.89 1.60 9.64
N VAL A 29 4.53 2.55 10.30
CA VAL A 29 5.15 2.33 11.60
C VAL A 29 4.05 2.09 12.64
N ASN A 30 4.04 0.91 13.25
CA ASN A 30 3.17 0.52 14.35
C ASN A 30 4.02 0.18 15.60
N SER A 31 4.67 1.20 16.16
CA SER A 31 5.51 1.02 17.34
C SER A 31 4.66 0.81 18.61
N PRO A 32 4.99 -0.17 19.48
CA PRO A 32 4.29 -0.37 20.74
C PRO A 32 4.53 0.83 21.67
N GLY A 33 3.45 1.36 22.26
CA GLY A 33 3.52 2.50 23.18
C GLY A 33 3.60 3.88 22.50
N ASP A 34 3.15 3.97 21.25
CA ASP A 34 2.76 5.19 20.53
C ASP A 34 3.89 6.21 20.25
N GLY A 35 5.14 5.86 20.56
CA GLY A 35 6.32 6.74 20.42
C GLY A 35 6.91 6.78 19.01
N TYR A 36 7.91 5.93 18.76
CA TYR A 36 8.65 5.92 17.50
C TYR A 36 9.33 4.57 17.25
N LEU A 37 9.68 4.31 15.99
CA LEU A 37 10.51 3.21 15.54
C LEU A 37 11.86 3.73 15.06
N ASN A 38 12.95 3.19 15.60
CA ASN A 38 14.29 3.60 15.20
C ASN A 38 14.63 3.05 13.80
N LEU A 39 15.05 3.96 12.93
CA LEU A 39 15.73 3.68 11.67
C LEU A 39 17.24 3.71 11.95
N ARG A 40 17.94 2.63 11.60
CA ARG A 40 19.35 2.38 11.94
C ARG A 40 20.24 2.21 10.72
N THR A 41 21.54 2.35 10.90
CA THR A 41 22.54 2.15 9.84
C THR A 41 22.69 0.69 9.39
N GLY A 42 22.31 -0.28 10.24
CA GLY A 42 22.38 -1.71 9.94
C GLY A 42 21.32 -2.56 10.66
N PRO A 43 21.18 -3.84 10.29
CA PRO A 43 20.18 -4.76 10.84
C PRO A 43 20.59 -5.24 12.24
N GLY A 44 20.25 -4.46 13.26
CA GLY A 44 20.55 -4.80 14.65
C GLY A 44 20.39 -3.64 15.62
N THR A 45 20.18 -3.93 16.90
CA THR A 45 20.05 -2.90 17.96
C THR A 45 21.37 -2.22 18.31
N GLY A 46 22.51 -2.81 17.94
CA GLY A 46 23.84 -2.22 18.14
C GLY A 46 24.29 -1.23 17.06
N PHE A 47 23.52 -1.06 15.98
CA PHE A 47 23.82 -0.09 14.93
C PHE A 47 23.28 1.31 15.29
N ASP A 48 23.99 2.35 14.83
CA ASP A 48 23.63 3.75 15.06
C ASP A 48 22.24 4.08 14.54
N ILE A 49 21.54 4.94 15.27
CA ILE A 49 20.21 5.44 14.91
C ILE A 49 20.39 6.66 14.00
N VAL A 50 19.82 6.59 12.79
CA VAL A 50 19.83 7.69 11.82
C VAL A 50 18.57 8.54 11.92
N PHE A 51 17.46 7.98 12.40
CA PHE A 51 16.19 8.67 12.51
C PHE A 51 15.23 7.91 13.44
N ALA A 52 14.39 8.64 14.17
CA ALA A 52 13.26 8.07 14.91
C ALA A 52 11.99 8.32 14.11
N MET A 53 11.38 7.27 13.57
CA MET A 53 10.15 7.36 12.77
C MET A 53 8.94 7.37 13.69
N PRO A 54 8.13 8.45 13.73
CA PRO A 54 6.91 8.49 14.53
C PRO A 54 5.93 7.36 14.18
N HIS A 55 5.09 6.96 15.13
CA HIS A 55 3.95 6.06 14.85
C HIS A 55 3.09 6.62 13.70
N GLY A 56 2.63 5.74 12.81
CA GLY A 56 1.84 6.10 11.62
C GLY A 56 2.65 6.58 10.42
N SER A 57 3.97 6.76 10.54
CA SER A 57 4.81 7.16 9.40
C SER A 57 4.78 6.12 8.28
N GLN A 58 4.72 6.56 7.03
CA GLN A 58 4.78 5.66 5.88
C GLN A 58 6.23 5.28 5.54
N VAL A 59 6.42 4.00 5.24
CA VAL A 59 7.69 3.45 4.78
C VAL A 59 7.49 2.49 3.62
N TYR A 60 8.50 2.39 2.75
CA TYR A 60 8.53 1.50 1.60
C TYR A 60 9.64 0.47 1.79
N THR A 61 9.31 -0.82 1.70
CA THR A 61 10.30 -1.90 1.88
C THR A 61 11.31 -1.94 0.74
N LEU A 62 12.59 -2.14 1.06
CA LEU A 62 13.67 -2.23 0.08
C LEU A 62 14.35 -3.59 0.13
N GLU A 63 14.71 -4.07 1.32
CA GLU A 63 15.54 -5.26 1.51
C GLU A 63 15.29 -5.90 2.89
N TRP A 64 15.35 -7.22 2.99
CA TRP A 64 15.12 -7.95 4.25
C TRP A 64 16.41 -8.63 4.75
N SER A 65 16.59 -8.64 6.08
CA SER A 65 17.69 -9.34 6.76
C SER A 65 17.18 -9.89 8.10
N GLY A 66 16.65 -11.12 8.08
CA GLY A 66 16.03 -11.74 9.24
C GLY A 66 14.86 -10.88 9.78
N PRO A 67 14.83 -10.52 11.08
CA PRO A 67 13.77 -9.70 11.67
C PRO A 67 13.90 -8.20 11.33
N TRP A 68 14.89 -7.82 10.53
CA TRP A 68 15.13 -6.44 10.13
C TRP A 68 14.76 -6.22 8.67
N VAL A 69 14.26 -5.04 8.37
CA VAL A 69 13.95 -4.61 7.01
C VAL A 69 14.55 -3.24 6.77
N ARG A 70 15.22 -3.10 5.64
CA ARG A 70 15.67 -1.83 5.11
C ARG A 70 14.49 -1.17 4.43
N VAL A 71 14.19 0.05 4.83
CA VAL A 71 13.05 0.81 4.33
C VAL A 71 13.45 2.20 3.87
N ARG A 72 12.66 2.78 2.97
CA ARG A 72 12.67 4.21 2.66
C ARG A 72 11.49 4.86 3.36
N HIS A 73 11.77 5.78 4.28
CA HIS A 73 10.76 6.63 4.94
C HIS A 73 10.16 7.63 3.95
N GLU A 74 8.94 8.11 4.19
CA GLU A 74 8.24 9.12 3.37
C GLU A 74 9.05 10.40 3.15
N THR A 75 9.91 10.78 4.09
CA THR A 75 10.84 11.91 3.95
C THR A 75 12.05 11.62 3.04
N GLY A 76 12.14 10.43 2.45
CA GLY A 76 13.25 9.98 1.61
C GLY A 76 14.43 9.34 2.36
N ARG A 77 14.44 9.32 3.69
CA ARG A 77 15.52 8.70 4.48
C ARG A 77 15.49 7.18 4.33
N THR A 78 16.64 6.54 4.33
CA THR A 78 16.77 5.07 4.20
C THR A 78 17.57 4.51 5.37
N GLY A 79 17.17 3.33 5.87
CA GLY A 79 17.88 2.60 6.91
C GLY A 79 17.13 1.34 7.31
N TRP A 80 17.58 0.69 8.38
CA TRP A 80 17.06 -0.58 8.88
C TRP A 80 16.17 -0.39 10.11
N CYS A 81 15.03 -1.06 10.17
CA CYS A 81 14.18 -1.10 11.36
C CYS A 81 13.67 -2.52 11.61
N ALA A 82 13.21 -2.79 12.83
CA ALA A 82 12.61 -4.08 13.17
C ALA A 82 11.26 -4.22 12.46
N ALA A 83 11.08 -5.34 11.74
CA ALA A 83 9.90 -5.58 10.92
C ALA A 83 8.63 -5.79 11.75
N ASP A 84 8.75 -6.28 12.98
CA ASP A 84 7.63 -6.51 13.92
C ASP A 84 6.85 -5.23 14.25
N PHE A 85 7.47 -4.07 14.03
CA PHE A 85 6.87 -2.76 14.27
C PHE A 85 6.41 -2.07 12.98
N LEU A 86 6.31 -2.81 11.88
CA LEU A 86 5.70 -2.36 10.65
C LEU A 86 4.41 -3.13 10.42
N ALA A 87 3.34 -2.41 10.14
CA ALA A 87 2.08 -3.00 9.70
C ALA A 87 1.88 -2.69 8.22
N ARG A 88 1.34 -3.66 7.46
CA ARG A 88 0.91 -3.39 6.08
C ARG A 88 -0.11 -2.28 6.09
N ILE A 89 0.08 -1.27 5.24
CA ILE A 89 -1.02 -0.45 4.76
C ILE A 89 -1.80 -1.33 3.77
N GLY A 90 -2.51 -2.31 4.31
CA GLY A 90 -3.55 -3.00 3.57
C GLY A 90 -4.83 -2.16 3.63
N PRO A 91 -5.70 -2.24 2.61
CA PRO A 91 -7.06 -1.77 2.82
C PRO A 91 -7.62 -2.45 4.06
N GLU A 92 -8.20 -1.65 4.97
CA GLU A 92 -8.93 -2.14 6.14
C GLU A 92 -9.92 -3.21 5.64
N ARG A 93 -9.82 -4.42 6.18
CA ARG A 93 -10.68 -5.53 5.78
C ARG A 93 -11.83 -5.62 6.75
N LEU A 94 -13.03 -5.45 6.23
CA LEU A 94 -14.26 -5.50 6.98
C LEU A 94 -15.15 -6.62 6.44
N THR A 95 -16.10 -7.03 7.25
CA THR A 95 -17.21 -7.89 6.85
C THR A 95 -18.49 -7.09 6.78
N VAL A 96 -19.39 -7.52 5.91
CA VAL A 96 -20.73 -6.95 5.80
C VAL A 96 -21.61 -7.49 6.91
N HIS A 97 -22.32 -6.60 7.59
CA HIS A 97 -23.35 -6.97 8.56
C HIS A 97 -24.56 -6.05 8.47
N SER A 98 -25.68 -6.61 8.02
CA SER A 98 -26.99 -5.97 7.88
C SER A 98 -28.04 -6.80 8.62
N ALA A 99 -28.41 -6.33 9.82
CA ALA A 99 -29.39 -7.01 10.68
C ALA A 99 -30.85 -6.92 10.18
N LEU A 100 -31.12 -6.06 9.19
CA LEU A 100 -32.46 -5.84 8.65
C LEU A 100 -32.73 -6.77 7.47
N ASP A 101 -32.14 -6.44 6.32
CA ASP A 101 -32.51 -7.04 5.04
C ASP A 101 -31.59 -8.22 4.65
N GLY A 102 -30.54 -8.45 5.45
CA GLY A 102 -29.52 -9.49 5.19
C GLY A 102 -28.52 -9.16 4.08
N PHE A 103 -28.58 -7.95 3.51
CA PHE A 103 -27.63 -7.49 2.51
C PHE A 103 -27.32 -5.98 2.62
N LEU A 104 -26.22 -5.57 1.98
CA LEU A 104 -25.74 -4.20 1.84
C LEU A 104 -25.51 -3.89 0.35
N ASN A 105 -26.11 -2.82 -0.14
CA ASN A 105 -25.92 -2.39 -1.52
C ASN A 105 -24.53 -1.76 -1.72
N LEU A 106 -23.76 -2.29 -2.68
CA LEU A 106 -22.59 -1.63 -3.24
C LEU A 106 -23.05 -0.72 -4.38
N ARG A 107 -22.73 0.57 -4.33
CA ARG A 107 -23.24 1.59 -5.25
C ARG A 107 -22.14 2.26 -6.07
N THR A 108 -22.53 2.87 -7.18
CA THR A 108 -21.63 3.64 -8.05
C THR A 108 -21.11 4.95 -7.42
N GLY A 109 -21.74 5.45 -6.35
CA GLY A 109 -21.31 6.66 -5.65
C GLY A 109 -21.79 6.72 -4.18
N PRO A 110 -21.28 7.69 -3.40
CA PRO A 110 -21.56 7.82 -1.97
C PRO A 110 -22.94 8.42 -1.70
N GLY A 111 -23.99 7.60 -1.85
CA GLY A 111 -25.37 8.02 -1.62
C GLY A 111 -26.39 6.94 -1.98
N THR A 112 -27.58 7.00 -1.38
CA THR A 112 -28.68 6.06 -1.66
C THR A 112 -29.34 6.26 -3.04
N GLY A 113 -29.12 7.41 -3.67
CA GLY A 113 -29.59 7.71 -5.03
C GLY A 113 -28.71 7.17 -6.16
N TYR A 114 -27.51 6.64 -5.86
CA TYR A 114 -26.60 6.09 -6.86
C TYR A 114 -27.02 4.66 -7.27
N ALA A 115 -26.75 4.31 -8.52
CA ALA A 115 -27.05 2.99 -9.07
C ALA A 115 -26.34 1.86 -8.28
N ILE A 116 -27.03 0.74 -8.09
CA ILE A 116 -26.53 -0.45 -7.39
C ILE A 116 -25.67 -1.26 -8.38
N ILE A 117 -24.48 -1.64 -7.93
CA ILE A 117 -23.54 -2.52 -8.66
C ILE A 117 -23.83 -3.97 -8.29
N LEU A 118 -23.94 -4.26 -6.99
CA LEU A 118 -24.24 -5.58 -6.45
C LEU A 118 -24.82 -5.46 -5.03
N GLN A 119 -25.43 -6.54 -4.55
CA GLN A 119 -25.81 -6.72 -3.16
C GLN A 119 -24.77 -7.63 -2.48
N MET A 120 -24.15 -7.14 -1.40
CA MET A 120 -23.25 -7.92 -0.55
C MET A 120 -24.05 -8.52 0.59
N HIS A 121 -23.85 -9.80 0.89
CA HIS A 121 -24.53 -10.50 1.98
C HIS A 121 -23.71 -10.44 3.27
N ASN A 122 -24.33 -10.81 4.39
CA ASN A 122 -23.62 -10.88 5.65
C ASN A 122 -22.40 -11.80 5.54
N ASP A 123 -21.33 -11.42 6.22
CA ASP A 123 -20.02 -12.09 6.24
C ASP A 123 -19.19 -11.97 4.95
N ASP A 124 -19.74 -11.37 3.88
CA ASP A 124 -18.97 -11.01 2.68
C ASP A 124 -17.80 -10.09 3.07
N ARG A 125 -16.62 -10.37 2.50
CA ARG A 125 -15.40 -9.62 2.81
C ARG A 125 -15.23 -8.45 1.86
N VAL A 126 -14.84 -7.31 2.44
CA VAL A 126 -14.52 -6.11 1.68
C VAL A 126 -13.20 -5.51 2.11
N GLU A 127 -12.49 -4.92 1.15
CA GLU A 127 -11.28 -4.13 1.34
C GLU A 127 -11.64 -2.64 1.21
N VAL A 128 -11.44 -1.85 2.26
CA VAL A 128 -11.70 -0.40 2.24
C VAL A 128 -10.58 0.34 1.50
N LEU A 129 -10.95 1.01 0.41
CA LEU A 129 -10.06 1.78 -0.44
C LEU A 129 -10.05 3.28 -0.10
N GLY A 130 -11.07 3.76 0.61
CA GLY A 130 -11.24 5.17 0.96
C GLY A 130 -12.60 5.46 1.57
N GLY A 131 -12.95 6.74 1.75
CA GLY A 131 -14.24 7.14 2.30
C GLY A 131 -14.63 8.58 2.05
N SER A 132 -15.93 8.85 2.14
CA SER A 132 -16.55 10.17 2.06
C SER A 132 -17.78 10.21 2.95
N GLY A 133 -17.72 11.00 4.04
CA GLY A 133 -18.78 11.05 5.05
C GLY A 133 -19.12 9.68 5.63
N ASN A 134 -20.39 9.26 5.49
CA ASN A 134 -20.86 7.96 5.96
C ASN A 134 -20.66 6.80 4.95
N TRP A 135 -19.95 7.05 3.86
CA TRP A 135 -19.73 6.06 2.80
C TRP A 135 -18.26 5.65 2.75
N ARG A 136 -18.02 4.34 2.59
CA ARG A 136 -16.71 3.76 2.31
C ARG A 136 -16.67 3.35 0.85
N GLN A 137 -15.58 3.68 0.16
CA GLN A 137 -15.28 3.02 -1.10
C GLN A 137 -14.60 1.70 -0.78
N VAL A 138 -15.14 0.61 -1.29
CA VAL A 138 -14.69 -0.73 -0.97
C VAL A 138 -14.53 -1.58 -2.22
N ARG A 139 -13.65 -2.59 -2.12
CA ARG A 139 -13.54 -3.69 -3.07
C ARG A 139 -14.12 -4.94 -2.42
N HIS A 140 -15.20 -5.46 -3.01
CA HIS A 140 -15.79 -6.74 -2.62
C HIS A 140 -14.89 -7.91 -3.03
N GLU A 141 -14.97 -9.04 -2.34
CA GLU A 141 -14.21 -10.26 -2.66
C GLU A 141 -14.40 -10.77 -4.11
N SER A 142 -15.55 -10.48 -4.73
CA SER A 142 -15.77 -10.71 -6.18
C SER A 142 -14.86 -9.88 -7.10
N GLY A 143 -14.15 -8.88 -6.58
CA GLY A 143 -13.35 -7.89 -7.31
C GLY A 143 -14.10 -6.59 -7.65
N ALA A 144 -15.43 -6.54 -7.50
CA ALA A 144 -16.21 -5.34 -7.75
C ALA A 144 -15.86 -4.19 -6.78
N VAL A 145 -15.77 -2.97 -7.32
CA VAL A 145 -15.42 -1.77 -6.56
C VAL A 145 -16.60 -0.79 -6.57
N GLY A 146 -16.95 -0.27 -5.40
CA GLY A 146 -18.04 0.70 -5.27
C GLY A 146 -18.13 1.30 -3.88
N TRP A 147 -19.28 1.89 -3.56
CA TRP A 147 -19.53 2.62 -2.32
C TRP A 147 -20.58 1.91 -1.47
N ALA A 148 -20.25 1.69 -0.20
CA ALA A 148 -21.12 1.06 0.78
C ALA A 148 -21.22 1.93 2.04
N HIS A 149 -22.36 1.89 2.72
CA HIS A 149 -22.57 2.72 3.91
C HIS A 149 -21.82 2.12 5.12
N ARG A 150 -20.98 2.93 5.78
CA ARG A 150 -20.02 2.47 6.81
C ARG A 150 -20.64 1.75 8.00
N ARG A 151 -21.91 2.04 8.32
CA ARG A 151 -22.60 1.44 9.49
C ARG A 151 -22.76 -0.08 9.39
N TYR A 152 -22.71 -0.62 8.18
CA TYR A 152 -22.93 -2.04 7.90
C TYR A 152 -21.62 -2.77 7.59
N LEU A 153 -20.47 -2.15 7.87
CA LEU A 153 -19.15 -2.73 7.70
C LEU A 153 -18.48 -2.81 9.08
N ILE A 154 -18.11 -4.01 9.49
CA ILE A 154 -17.56 -4.31 10.83
C ILE A 154 -16.26 -5.12 10.74
N ASP A 155 -15.43 -5.07 11.77
CA ASP A 155 -14.19 -5.86 11.88
C ASP A 155 -14.48 -7.36 12.15
#